data_AF-A0A1U7XM81-F1
#
_entry.id   AF-A0A1U7XM81-F1
#
_cell.length_a   1.000
_cell.length_b   1.000
_cell.length_c   1.000
_cell.angle_alpha   90.00
_cell.angle_beta   90.00
_cell.angle_gamma   90.00
#
_symmetry.space_group_name_H-M   'P 1'
#
loop_
_entity.id
_entity.type
_entity.pdbx_description
1 polymer ?
#
loop_
_entity_poly.entity_id
_entity_poly.type
_entity_poly.pdbx_seq_one_letter_code
_entity_poly.pdbx_strand_id
1 'polypeptide(L)'
;MQRHFTMSADPALVDEDASSGSGGDLNMLDGNNKHQPVTPNSGRRKRGRKATGDAIVDAMLEIAAASKMRAAAIMRNEERFAISKCIKVLDELQGVDQSIYFFALDLFENPNARETFISLKNERRLTWLQCKFNTSANAANR
;
A
#
# COMPACT_ATOMS: atom_id res chain seq x y z
N MET A 1 -12.52 6.24 -37.57
CA MET A 1 -13.15 7.00 -36.47
C MET A 1 -12.17 7.09 -35.31
N GLN A 2 -11.50 8.22 -35.20
CA GLN A 2 -10.43 8.50 -34.23
C GLN A 2 -11.07 8.88 -32.88
N ARG A 3 -10.57 8.31 -31.77
CA ARG A 3 -10.99 8.69 -30.42
C ARG A 3 -10.20 9.93 -30.02
N HIS A 4 -10.90 11.05 -29.91
CA HIS A 4 -10.39 12.28 -29.29
C HIS A 4 -10.20 12.03 -27.79
N PHE A 5 -8.96 12.16 -27.31
CA PHE A 5 -8.69 12.39 -25.89
C PHE A 5 -8.48 13.88 -25.70
N THR A 6 -9.34 14.51 -24.90
CA THR A 6 -9.22 15.92 -24.51
C THR A 6 -8.29 16.03 -23.30
N MET A 7 -7.09 16.59 -23.49
CA MET A 7 -6.31 17.16 -22.38
C MET A 7 -6.94 18.51 -22.03
N SER A 8 -7.30 18.70 -20.76
CA SER A 8 -7.62 20.01 -20.21
C SER A 8 -6.46 20.44 -19.31
N ALA A 9 -5.90 21.61 -19.56
CA ALA A 9 -4.80 22.20 -18.82
C ALA A 9 -5.20 23.60 -18.30
N ASP A 10 -4.75 23.86 -17.06
CA ASP A 10 -4.37 25.15 -16.44
C ASP A 10 -5.46 26.18 -16.08
N PRO A 11 -5.16 27.21 -15.25
CA PRO A 11 -4.21 27.33 -14.13
C PRO A 11 -4.83 28.08 -12.91
N ALA A 12 -4.25 27.98 -11.71
CA ALA A 12 -4.39 29.02 -10.69
C ALA A 12 -3.18 29.03 -9.75
N LEU A 13 -2.20 29.84 -10.13
CA LEU A 13 -1.14 30.34 -9.27
C LEU A 13 -1.77 31.27 -8.23
N VAL A 14 -1.49 31.04 -6.95
CA VAL A 14 -1.60 32.08 -5.92
C VAL A 14 -0.26 32.13 -5.18
N ASP A 15 0.52 33.15 -5.51
CA ASP A 15 1.59 33.71 -4.71
C ASP A 15 1.02 34.26 -3.41
N GLU A 16 1.65 33.98 -2.26
CA GLU A 16 1.51 34.79 -1.05
C GLU A 16 2.90 34.93 -0.40
N ASP A 17 3.59 35.99 -0.83
CA ASP A 17 4.75 36.58 -0.19
C ASP A 17 4.36 37.12 1.20
N ALA A 18 5.00 36.62 2.26
CA ALA A 18 5.02 37.28 3.56
C ALA A 18 6.47 37.55 3.95
N SER A 19 6.93 38.72 3.50
CA SER A 19 8.16 39.38 3.93
C SER A 19 8.13 39.65 5.43
N SER A 20 9.19 39.24 6.14
CA SER A 20 9.51 39.77 7.46
C SER A 20 10.96 40.25 7.44
N GLY A 21 11.11 41.57 7.35
CA GLY A 21 12.39 42.24 7.36
C GLY A 21 12.99 42.33 8.76
N SER A 22 14.31 42.21 8.83
CA SER A 22 15.10 42.79 9.90
C SER A 22 16.36 43.37 9.27
N GLY A 23 16.34 44.69 9.09
CA GLY A 23 17.46 45.47 8.58
C GLY A 23 18.53 45.69 9.64
N GLY A 24 19.76 45.90 9.18
CA GLY A 24 20.89 46.21 10.05
C GLY A 24 22.20 46.20 9.27
N ASP A 25 22.35 47.14 8.35
CA ASP A 25 23.57 47.36 7.57
C ASP A 25 24.55 48.19 8.40
N LEU A 26 25.79 47.73 8.59
CA LEU A 26 26.94 48.61 8.81
C LEU A 26 28.18 48.07 8.07
N ASN A 27 28.41 48.71 6.95
CA ASN A 27 29.61 48.78 6.12
C ASN A 27 30.91 48.93 6.94
N MET A 28 31.92 48.11 6.64
CA MET A 28 33.32 48.55 6.68
C MET A 28 34.14 47.83 5.60
N LEU A 29 34.69 48.65 4.72
CA LEU A 29 35.55 48.30 3.60
C LEU A 29 36.96 48.79 3.95
N ASP A 30 37.89 47.86 4.16
CA ASP A 30 39.34 48.06 4.19
C ASP A 30 39.99 46.67 4.38
N GLY A 31 41.11 46.24 3.80
CA GLY A 31 42.07 46.80 2.88
C GLY A 31 43.12 45.69 2.62
N ASN A 32 43.53 45.57 1.35
CA ASN A 32 44.89 45.23 0.90
C ASN A 32 45.70 44.10 1.60
N ASN A 33 45.93 42.95 0.92
CA ASN A 33 47.27 42.61 0.40
C ASN A 33 47.36 41.22 -0.27
N LYS A 34 48.10 41.24 -1.38
CA LYS A 34 48.53 40.17 -2.30
C LYS A 34 49.07 38.91 -1.62
N HIS A 35 48.50 37.74 -1.92
CA HIS A 35 49.26 36.48 -1.97
C HIS A 35 48.77 35.62 -3.17
N GLN A 36 49.75 35.06 -3.87
CA GLN A 36 49.72 34.51 -5.23
C GLN A 36 48.79 33.30 -5.44
N PRO A 37 48.29 33.08 -6.69
CA PRO A 37 47.69 31.83 -7.09
C PRO A 37 48.78 30.84 -7.53
N VAL A 38 48.96 29.75 -6.77
CA VAL A 38 49.72 28.57 -7.23
C VAL A 38 48.72 27.44 -7.47
N THR A 39 48.32 27.28 -8.74
CA THR A 39 47.77 26.02 -9.27
C THR A 39 48.93 25.02 -9.51
N PRO A 40 48.73 23.70 -9.72
CA PRO A 40 47.48 22.97 -9.94
C PRO A 40 47.39 21.63 -9.18
N ASN A 41 46.18 21.12 -8.98
CA ASN A 41 45.76 19.78 -9.40
C ASN A 41 44.43 19.45 -8.71
N SER A 42 43.37 20.18 -9.09
CA SER A 42 42.04 19.56 -9.03
C SER A 42 42.06 18.52 -10.13
N GLY A 43 42.52 17.32 -9.79
CA GLY A 43 42.26 16.11 -10.54
C GLY A 43 40.75 15.86 -10.49
N ARG A 44 39.99 16.67 -11.23
CA ARG A 44 38.59 16.46 -11.56
C ARG A 44 38.53 15.25 -12.47
N ARG A 45 38.83 14.08 -11.91
CA ARG A 45 38.34 12.82 -12.45
C ARG A 45 36.84 12.86 -12.21
N LYS A 46 36.12 13.43 -13.17
CA LYS A 46 34.71 13.16 -13.42
C LYS A 46 34.65 11.67 -13.78
N ARG A 47 34.85 10.79 -12.80
CA ARG A 47 34.65 9.35 -12.93
C ARG A 47 33.16 9.23 -13.19
N GLY A 48 32.83 8.94 -14.45
CA GLY A 48 31.48 8.96 -14.95
C GLY A 48 30.55 8.25 -13.99
N ARG A 49 29.42 8.88 -13.68
CA ARG A 49 28.30 8.29 -12.94
C ARG A 49 27.72 7.16 -13.80
N LYS A 50 28.42 6.03 -13.87
CA LYS A 50 27.95 4.80 -14.51
C LYS A 50 27.38 3.82 -13.48
N ALA A 51 27.76 3.98 -12.21
CA ALA A 51 27.25 3.21 -11.07
C ALA A 51 25.78 3.53 -10.69
N THR A 52 25.24 4.67 -11.13
CA THR A 52 23.86 5.07 -10.78
C THR A 52 22.83 4.25 -11.55
N GLY A 53 23.11 3.87 -12.80
CA GLY A 53 22.20 3.05 -13.61
C GLY A 53 22.02 1.65 -13.02
N ASP A 54 23.13 0.99 -12.66
CA ASP A 54 23.10 -0.35 -12.07
C ASP A 54 22.34 -0.35 -10.73
N ALA A 55 22.55 0.65 -9.87
CA ALA A 55 21.81 0.79 -8.61
C ALA A 55 20.30 1.00 -8.82
N ILE A 56 19.89 1.67 -9.90
CA ILE A 56 18.47 1.82 -10.25
C ILE A 56 17.90 0.48 -10.72
N VAL A 57 18.62 -0.24 -11.57
CA VAL A 57 18.20 -1.58 -12.04
C VAL A 57 18.08 -2.55 -10.86
N ASP A 58 19.04 -2.55 -9.94
CA ASP A 58 19.01 -3.38 -8.74
C ASP A 58 17.82 -3.03 -7.84
N ALA A 59 17.57 -1.73 -7.61
CA ALA A 59 16.39 -1.29 -6.85
C ALA A 59 15.07 -1.68 -7.53
N MET A 60 14.97 -1.59 -8.86
CA MET A 60 13.79 -2.04 -9.60
C MET A 60 13.59 -3.56 -9.47
N LEU A 61 14.66 -4.35 -9.53
CA LEU A 61 14.62 -5.79 -9.33
C LEU A 61 14.19 -6.14 -7.90
N GLU A 62 14.67 -5.42 -6.89
CA GLU A 62 14.27 -5.61 -5.49
C GLU A 62 12.79 -5.27 -5.27
N ILE A 63 12.31 -4.15 -5.84
CA ILE A 63 10.89 -3.77 -5.80
C ILE A 63 10.04 -4.84 -6.51
N ALA A 64 10.48 -5.34 -7.67
CA ALA A 64 9.77 -6.38 -8.41
C ALA A 64 9.73 -7.69 -7.61
N ALA A 65 10.85 -8.09 -7.00
CA ALA A 65 10.93 -9.27 -6.14
C ALA A 65 10.00 -9.13 -4.91
N ALA A 66 10.06 -8.00 -4.21
CA ALA A 66 9.19 -7.71 -3.08
C ALA A 66 7.71 -7.71 -3.49
N SER A 67 7.38 -7.12 -4.64
CA SER A 67 6.01 -7.10 -5.18
C SER A 67 5.51 -8.50 -5.50
N LYS A 68 6.34 -9.34 -6.13
CA LYS A 68 6.03 -10.75 -6.41
C LYS A 68 5.81 -11.54 -5.13
N MET A 69 6.66 -11.36 -4.12
CA MET A 69 6.51 -12.02 -2.82
C MET A 69 5.19 -11.63 -2.14
N ARG A 70 4.84 -10.34 -2.13
CA ARG A 70 3.57 -9.85 -1.59
C ARG A 70 2.37 -10.47 -2.33
N ALA A 71 2.40 -10.47 -3.67
CA ALA A 71 1.34 -11.08 -4.48
C ALA A 71 1.20 -12.58 -4.19
N ALA A 72 2.31 -13.33 -4.14
CA ALA A 72 2.30 -14.75 -3.83
C ALA A 72 1.75 -15.05 -2.42
N ALA A 73 2.06 -14.20 -1.43
CA ALA A 73 1.53 -14.33 -0.08
C ALA A 73 0.01 -14.13 -0.03
N ILE A 74 -0.52 -13.16 -0.78
CA ILE A 74 -1.97 -12.94 -0.92
C ILE A 74 -2.64 -14.16 -1.55
N MET A 75 -2.11 -14.66 -2.67
CA MET A 75 -2.68 -15.85 -3.34
C MET A 75 -2.67 -17.09 -2.44
N ARG A 76 -1.58 -17.32 -1.69
CA ARG A 76 -1.48 -18.42 -0.72
C ARG A 76 -2.49 -18.27 0.43
N ASN A 77 -2.83 -17.04 0.81
CA ASN A 77 -3.85 -16.78 1.82
C ASN A 77 -5.25 -17.15 1.30
N GLU A 78 -5.55 -16.77 0.06
CA GLU A 78 -6.81 -17.12 -0.60
C GLU A 78 -6.99 -18.63 -0.76
N GLU A 79 -5.92 -19.37 -1.06
CA GLU A 79 -5.94 -20.83 -1.10
C GLU A 79 -6.18 -21.45 0.29
N ARG A 80 -5.52 -20.93 1.33
CA ARG A 80 -5.66 -21.41 2.71
C ARG A 80 -7.11 -21.31 3.19
N PHE A 81 -7.80 -20.24 2.79
CA PHE A 81 -9.17 -19.90 3.17
C PHE A 81 -10.13 -19.94 1.98
N ALA A 82 -9.90 -20.84 1.03
CA ALA A 82 -10.75 -20.99 -0.15
C ALA A 82 -12.19 -21.35 0.24
N ILE A 83 -13.18 -20.85 -0.51
CA ILE A 83 -14.61 -21.12 -0.30
C ILE A 83 -14.86 -22.64 -0.24
N SER A 84 -14.27 -23.41 -1.14
CA SER A 84 -14.41 -24.87 -1.19
C SER A 84 -13.99 -25.56 0.11
N LYS A 85 -13.01 -25.00 0.82
CA LYS A 85 -12.57 -25.51 2.13
C LYS A 85 -13.54 -25.12 3.24
N CYS A 86 -14.08 -23.89 3.19
CA CYS A 86 -15.14 -23.46 4.11
C CYS A 86 -16.39 -24.34 3.99
N ILE A 87 -16.82 -24.66 2.77
CA ILE A 87 -17.97 -25.53 2.51
C ILE A 87 -17.73 -26.94 3.06
N LYS A 88 -16.57 -27.57 2.77
CA LYS A 88 -16.24 -28.89 3.33
C LYS A 88 -16.31 -28.92 4.86
N VAL A 89 -15.76 -27.90 5.51
CA VAL A 89 -15.80 -27.78 6.97
C VAL A 89 -17.24 -27.54 7.46
N LEU A 90 -18.05 -26.78 6.72
CA LEU A 90 -19.45 -26.54 7.03
C LEU A 90 -20.28 -27.84 6.94
N ASP A 91 -20.04 -28.67 5.92
CA ASP A 91 -20.72 -29.95 5.72
C ASP A 91 -20.43 -30.96 6.83
N GLU A 92 -19.24 -30.88 7.45
CA GLU A 92 -18.84 -31.72 8.59
C GLU A 92 -19.41 -31.25 9.94
N LEU A 93 -19.94 -30.01 10.02
CA LEU A 93 -20.53 -29.49 11.25
C LEU A 93 -21.90 -30.12 11.50
N GLN A 94 -22.08 -30.67 12.71
CA GLN A 94 -23.37 -31.22 13.13
C GLN A 94 -24.29 -30.12 13.67
N GLY A 95 -25.60 -30.28 13.44
CA GLY A 95 -26.62 -29.38 13.98
C GLY A 95 -26.73 -28.02 13.28
N VAL A 96 -26.17 -27.90 12.07
CA VAL A 96 -26.37 -26.71 11.22
C VAL A 96 -27.77 -26.77 10.63
N ASP A 97 -28.61 -25.79 10.97
CA ASP A 97 -29.91 -25.61 10.33
C ASP A 97 -29.76 -25.17 8.87
N GLN A 98 -30.71 -25.54 8.00
CA GLN A 98 -30.66 -25.24 6.57
C GLN A 98 -30.59 -23.73 6.29
N SER A 99 -31.29 -22.90 7.08
CA SER A 99 -31.24 -21.44 6.93
C SER A 99 -29.85 -20.88 7.24
N ILE A 100 -29.21 -21.40 8.29
CA ILE A 100 -27.85 -21.02 8.70
C ILE A 100 -26.84 -21.51 7.65
N TYR A 101 -27.04 -22.69 7.08
CA TYR A 101 -26.18 -23.24 6.04
C TYR A 101 -26.14 -22.30 4.82
N PHE A 102 -27.29 -21.92 4.27
CA PHE A 102 -27.34 -21.04 3.11
C PHE A 102 -26.82 -19.63 3.44
N PHE A 103 -27.15 -19.09 4.62
CA PHE A 103 -26.56 -17.84 5.08
C PHE A 103 -25.03 -17.91 5.17
N ALA A 104 -24.46 -19.05 5.59
CA ALA A 104 -23.02 -19.23 5.66
C ALA A 104 -22.37 -19.22 4.27
N LEU A 105 -23.04 -19.76 3.24
CA LEU A 105 -22.55 -19.70 1.86
C LEU A 105 -22.40 -18.25 1.39
N ASP A 106 -23.42 -17.42 1.62
CA ASP A 106 -23.38 -16.00 1.31
C ASP A 106 -22.30 -15.28 2.13
N LEU A 107 -22.19 -15.62 3.43
CA LEU A 107 -21.18 -15.06 4.33
C LEU A 107 -19.75 -15.36 3.86
N PHE A 108 -19.51 -16.51 3.24
CA PHE A 108 -18.20 -16.92 2.75
C PHE A 108 -17.75 -16.20 1.47
N GLU A 109 -18.61 -15.39 0.84
CA GLU A 109 -18.14 -14.45 -0.19
C GLU A 109 -17.13 -13.45 0.39
N ASN A 110 -17.25 -13.12 1.68
CA ASN A 110 -16.31 -12.25 2.38
C ASN A 110 -15.04 -13.02 2.82
N PRO A 111 -13.84 -12.67 2.30
CA PRO A 111 -12.60 -13.37 2.64
C PRO A 111 -12.25 -13.31 4.14
N ASN A 112 -12.55 -12.21 4.82
CA ASN A 112 -12.30 -12.08 6.26
C ASN A 112 -13.18 -13.02 7.09
N ALA A 113 -14.41 -13.27 6.63
CA ALA A 113 -15.32 -14.22 7.25
C ALA A 113 -14.82 -15.66 7.07
N ARG A 114 -14.29 -16.00 5.88
CA ARG A 114 -13.66 -17.31 5.62
C ARG A 114 -12.46 -17.56 6.52
N GLU A 115 -11.56 -16.58 6.62
CA GLU A 115 -10.39 -16.65 7.49
C GLU A 115 -10.79 -16.87 8.95
N THR A 116 -11.76 -16.09 9.43
CA THR A 116 -12.29 -16.25 10.80
C THR A 116 -12.85 -17.65 11.00
N PHE A 117 -13.75 -18.11 10.12
CA PHE A 117 -14.42 -19.41 10.24
C PHE A 117 -13.45 -20.60 10.26
N ILE A 118 -12.45 -20.59 9.37
CA ILE A 118 -11.44 -21.66 9.31
C ILE A 118 -10.54 -21.62 10.54
N SER A 119 -10.17 -20.43 11.01
CA SER A 119 -9.28 -20.25 12.17
C SER A 119 -9.95 -20.59 13.51
N LEU A 120 -11.28 -20.56 13.58
CA LEU A 120 -12.01 -21.01 14.77
C LEU A 120 -11.85 -22.52 14.98
N LYS A 121 -11.77 -22.91 16.27
CA LYS A 121 -11.90 -24.31 16.66
C LYS A 121 -13.28 -24.84 16.32
N ASN A 122 -13.38 -26.14 16.06
CA ASN A 122 -14.60 -26.77 15.54
C ASN A 122 -15.84 -26.47 16.40
N GLU A 123 -15.70 -26.57 17.71
CA GLU A 123 -16.76 -26.35 18.70
C GLU A 123 -17.31 -24.92 18.74
N ARG A 124 -16.57 -23.94 18.20
CA ARG A 124 -17.00 -22.53 18.19
C ARG A 124 -17.64 -22.08 16.88
N ARG A 125 -17.48 -22.86 15.81
CA ARG A 125 -17.92 -22.47 14.46
C ARG A 125 -19.44 -22.30 14.37
N LEU A 126 -20.21 -23.25 14.91
CA LEU A 126 -21.67 -23.19 14.87
C LEU A 126 -22.22 -21.99 15.64
N THR A 127 -21.74 -21.78 16.87
CA THR A 127 -22.14 -20.62 17.69
C THR A 127 -21.81 -19.30 17.01
N TRP A 128 -20.63 -19.21 16.38
CA TRP A 128 -20.25 -18.02 15.62
C TRP A 128 -21.19 -17.77 14.44
N LEU A 129 -21.55 -18.80 13.66
CA LEU A 129 -22.52 -18.69 12.57
C LEU A 129 -23.90 -18.24 13.07
N GLN A 130 -24.40 -18.82 14.16
CA GLN A 130 -25.68 -18.43 14.77
C GLN A 130 -25.67 -16.96 15.21
N CYS A 131 -24.59 -16.49 15.83
CA CYS A 131 -24.45 -15.08 16.21
C CYS A 131 -24.49 -14.15 14.99
N LYS A 132 -23.80 -14.52 13.90
CA LYS A 132 -23.81 -13.74 12.64
C LYS A 132 -25.19 -13.73 12.00
N PHE A 133 -25.85 -14.88 11.94
CA PHE A 133 -27.20 -15.01 11.40
C PHE A 133 -28.19 -14.13 12.17
N ASN A 134 -28.20 -14.23 13.50
CA ASN A 134 -29.10 -13.42 14.34
C ASN A 134 -28.83 -11.92 14.22
N THR A 135 -27.56 -11.52 14.11
CA THR A 135 -27.20 -10.12 13.89
C THR A 135 -27.74 -9.61 12.56
N SER A 136 -27.62 -10.41 11.49
CA SER A 136 -28.13 -10.08 10.16
C SER A 136 -29.66 -10.02 10.13
N ALA A 137 -30.33 -11.02 10.69
CA ALA A 137 -31.78 -11.09 10.77
C ALA A 137 -32.37 -9.89 11.53
N ASN A 138 -31.73 -9.49 12.63
CA ASN A 138 -32.14 -8.31 13.40
C ASN A 138 -31.91 -7.00 12.63
N ALA A 139 -30.90 -6.93 11.77
CA ALA A 139 -30.66 -5.76 10.92
C ALA A 139 -31.69 -5.64 9.80
N ALA A 140 -32.19 -6.76 9.27
CA ALA A 140 -33.20 -6.79 8.20
C ALA A 140 -34.63 -6.47 8.69
N ASN A 141 -34.89 -6.56 10.01
CA ASN A 141 -36.20 -6.32 10.61
C ASN A 141 -36.34 -4.91 11.23
N ARG A 142 -35.42 -3.99 10.91
CA ARG A 142 -35.47 -2.56 11.26
C ARG A 142 -35.75 -1.74 10.02
#